data_AF-A0A2E8JUH3-F1
#
_entry.id   AF-A0A2E8JUH3-F1
#
_cell.length_a   1.000
_cell.length_b   1.000
_cell.length_c   1.000
_cell.angle_alpha   90.00
_cell.angle_beta   90.00
_cell.angle_gamma   90.00
#
_symmetry.space_group_name_H-M   'P 1'
#
loop_
_entity.id
_entity.type
_entity.pdbx_description
1 polymer ?
#
loop_
_entity_poly.entity_id
_entity_poly.type
_entity_poly.pdbx_seq_one_letter_code
_entity_poly.pdbx_strand_id
1 'polypeptide(L)'
;MLQRQYMRDELMVLMNLKSVMRTGWVRAGVERPESVAAHSWGMAILALRLCPPELDLPTVLTYCLIHDLPEILVGDLTPEDDRSTKAEDEHAAMKVLAPQWLETFESYERQDTEEARFVHQLDRLDMGLQAQVYEAETGLDLKQFLESAKAVVNDSRLSNLL
;
A
#
# COMPACT_ATOMS: atom_id res chain seq x y z
N MET A 1 11.87 16.70 28.04
CA MET A 1 11.47 15.31 28.42
C MET A 1 10.12 14.97 27.80
N LEU A 2 9.07 15.75 28.06
CA LEU A 2 7.72 15.58 27.46
C LEU A 2 7.69 15.53 25.93
N GLN A 3 8.34 16.47 25.23
CA GLN A 3 8.37 16.50 23.75
C GLN A 3 9.02 15.25 23.12
N ARG A 4 10.04 14.67 23.78
CA ARG A 4 10.67 13.43 23.31
C ARG A 4 9.80 12.20 23.53
N GLN A 5 9.04 12.19 24.63
CA GLN A 5 8.08 11.12 24.92
C GLN A 5 6.92 11.16 23.92
N TYR A 6 6.36 12.34 23.68
CA TYR A 6 5.31 12.56 22.69
C TYR A 6 5.72 12.09 21.28
N MET A 7 6.89 12.52 20.79
CA MET A 7 7.43 12.06 19.51
C MET A 7 7.64 10.53 19.46
N ARG A 8 8.08 9.92 20.55
CA ARG A 8 8.23 8.47 20.63
C ARG A 8 6.87 7.77 20.49
N ASP A 9 5.85 8.28 21.16
CA ASP A 9 4.51 7.71 21.15
C ASP A 9 3.90 7.81 19.73
N GLU A 10 4.05 8.95 19.05
CA GLU A 10 3.66 9.12 17.65
C GLU A 10 4.36 8.11 16.73
N LEU A 11 5.68 7.95 16.86
CA LEU A 11 6.44 6.99 16.06
C LEU A 11 5.99 5.55 16.32
N MET A 12 5.71 5.19 17.57
CA MET A 12 5.20 3.86 17.92
C MET A 12 3.81 3.60 17.32
N VAL A 13 2.94 4.61 17.26
CA VAL A 13 1.65 4.48 16.58
C VAL A 13 1.83 4.18 15.10
N LEU A 14 2.73 4.88 14.40
CA LEU A 14 3.03 4.58 12.99
C LEU A 14 3.58 3.16 12.79
N MET A 15 4.32 2.62 13.76
CA MET A 15 4.82 1.24 13.68
C MET A 15 3.71 0.18 13.73
N ASN A 16 2.49 0.52 14.13
CA ASN A 16 1.37 -0.43 14.20
C ASN A 16 0.95 -0.96 12.83
N LEU A 17 1.32 -0.30 11.73
CA LEU A 17 1.09 -0.82 10.36
C LEU A 17 1.69 -2.23 10.17
N LYS A 18 2.76 -2.56 10.92
CA LYS A 18 3.39 -3.90 10.92
C LYS A 18 2.46 -5.01 11.43
N SER A 19 1.43 -4.64 12.17
CA SER A 19 0.46 -5.55 12.78
C SER A 19 -0.88 -5.59 12.01
N VAL A 20 -1.07 -4.71 11.02
CA VAL A 20 -2.24 -4.74 10.13
C VAL A 20 -1.97 -5.78 9.06
N MET A 21 -2.72 -6.89 9.06
CA MET A 21 -2.59 -7.93 8.05
C MET A 21 -3.35 -7.54 6.79
N ARG A 22 -2.83 -7.90 5.61
CA ARG A 22 -3.54 -7.69 4.35
C ARG A 22 -4.79 -8.58 4.30
N THR A 23 -5.96 -7.97 4.46
CA THR A 23 -7.28 -8.60 4.64
C THR A 23 -7.64 -9.49 3.46
N GLY A 24 -7.25 -9.11 2.24
CA GLY A 24 -7.46 -9.93 1.04
C GLY A 24 -6.87 -11.35 1.17
N TRP A 25 -5.64 -11.46 1.69
CA TRP A 25 -4.98 -12.75 1.90
C TRP A 25 -5.59 -13.54 3.06
N VAL A 26 -5.97 -12.85 4.14
CA VAL A 26 -6.67 -13.46 5.28
C VAL A 26 -7.95 -14.14 4.81
N ARG A 27 -8.76 -13.47 3.99
CA ARG A 27 -10.02 -14.03 3.44
C ARG A 27 -9.78 -15.16 2.45
N ALA A 28 -8.70 -15.08 1.68
CA ALA A 28 -8.30 -16.14 0.77
C ALA A 28 -7.75 -17.40 1.48
N GLY A 29 -7.59 -17.36 2.81
CA GLY A 29 -7.14 -18.50 3.61
C GLY A 29 -5.63 -18.65 3.67
N VAL A 30 -4.85 -17.61 3.36
CA VAL A 30 -3.40 -17.62 3.56
C VAL A 30 -3.12 -17.61 5.06
N GLU A 31 -2.45 -18.66 5.58
CA GLU A 31 -2.25 -18.84 7.02
C GLU A 31 -1.34 -17.77 7.66
N ARG A 32 -0.32 -17.31 6.93
CA ARG A 32 0.66 -16.31 7.37
C ARG A 32 0.74 -15.19 6.35
N PRO A 33 -0.31 -14.38 6.22
CA PRO A 33 -0.33 -13.30 5.26
C PRO A 33 0.68 -12.23 5.66
N GLU A 34 1.15 -11.49 4.67
CA GLU A 34 1.96 -10.30 4.90
C GLU A 34 1.16 -9.22 5.66
N SER A 35 1.89 -8.33 6.33
CA SER A 35 1.30 -7.09 6.84
C SER A 35 1.27 -6.02 5.77
N VAL A 36 0.46 -4.99 5.98
CA VAL A 36 0.42 -3.80 5.13
C VAL A 36 1.79 -3.12 5.08
N ALA A 37 2.53 -3.10 6.20
CA ALA A 37 3.91 -2.60 6.18
C ALA A 37 4.87 -3.43 5.33
N ALA A 38 4.65 -4.75 5.21
CA ALA A 38 5.44 -5.62 4.35
C ALA A 38 5.12 -5.38 2.86
N HIS A 39 3.84 -5.17 2.54
CA HIS A 39 3.40 -4.69 1.23
C HIS A 39 4.05 -3.34 0.86
N SER A 40 4.01 -2.33 1.75
CA SER A 40 4.67 -1.04 1.51
C SER A 40 6.19 -1.18 1.30
N TRP A 41 6.83 -2.13 2.00
CA TRP A 41 8.25 -2.47 1.77
C TRP A 41 8.46 -3.11 0.39
N GLY A 42 7.61 -4.05 -0.02
CA GLY A 42 7.64 -4.68 -1.34
C GLY A 42 7.55 -3.64 -2.46
N MET A 43 6.56 -2.73 -2.36
CA MET A 43 6.42 -1.59 -3.27
C MET A 43 7.68 -0.71 -3.32
N ALA A 44 8.31 -0.42 -2.19
CA ALA A 44 9.53 0.38 -2.15
C ALA A 44 10.71 -0.33 -2.86
N ILE A 45 10.82 -1.65 -2.74
CA ILE A 45 11.80 -2.44 -3.49
C ILE A 45 11.52 -2.40 -4.99
N LEU A 46 10.25 -2.53 -5.40
CA LEU A 46 9.84 -2.38 -6.80
C LEU A 46 10.17 -0.98 -7.33
N ALA A 47 9.88 0.07 -6.57
CA ALA A 47 10.19 1.46 -6.93
C ALA A 47 11.70 1.67 -7.13
N LEU A 48 12.55 1.21 -6.21
CA LEU A 48 14.01 1.28 -6.35
C LEU A 48 14.52 0.62 -7.63
N ARG A 49 13.82 -0.40 -8.12
CA ARG A 49 14.22 -1.17 -9.30
C ARG A 49 13.63 -0.66 -10.61
N LEU A 50 12.39 -0.17 -10.57
CA LEU A 50 11.54 0.06 -11.75
C LEU A 50 11.21 1.53 -11.97
N CYS A 51 11.52 2.43 -11.03
CA CYS A 51 11.24 3.86 -11.19
C CYS A 51 11.92 4.40 -12.47
N PRO A 52 11.14 4.97 -13.40
CA PRO A 52 11.69 5.61 -14.59
C PRO A 52 12.57 6.82 -14.24
N PRO A 53 13.62 7.12 -15.03
CA PRO A 53 14.52 8.24 -14.75
C PRO A 53 13.85 9.62 -14.80
N GLU A 54 12.70 9.73 -15.46
CA GLU A 54 11.89 10.95 -15.53
C GLU A 54 11.06 11.22 -14.26
N LEU A 55 10.86 10.23 -13.39
CA LEU A 55 10.10 10.36 -12.15
C LEU A 55 11.02 10.62 -10.95
N ASP A 56 10.54 11.42 -9.99
CA ASP A 56 11.29 11.67 -8.76
C ASP A 56 11.21 10.47 -7.81
N LEU A 57 12.27 9.66 -7.77
CA LEU A 57 12.34 8.46 -6.92
C LEU A 57 12.09 8.76 -5.42
N PRO A 58 12.62 9.83 -4.80
CA PRO A 58 12.24 10.21 -3.44
C PRO A 58 10.73 10.40 -3.23
N THR A 59 10.04 11.06 -4.16
CA THR A 59 8.58 11.23 -4.13
C THR A 59 7.86 9.88 -4.26
N VAL A 60 8.26 9.05 -5.21
CA VAL A 60 7.73 7.69 -5.42
C VAL A 60 7.87 6.85 -4.15
N LEU A 61 9.07 6.81 -3.56
CA LEU A 61 9.32 6.07 -2.32
C LEU A 61 8.51 6.62 -1.15
N THR A 62 8.32 7.94 -1.09
CA THR A 62 7.47 8.56 -0.07
C THR A 62 6.05 8.04 -0.18
N TYR A 63 5.44 8.06 -1.37
CA TYR A 63 4.11 7.51 -1.58
C TYR A 63 4.02 6.02 -1.20
N CYS A 64 4.95 5.17 -1.67
CA CYS A 64 4.96 3.74 -1.32
C CYS A 64 4.90 3.51 0.20
N LEU A 65 5.64 4.33 0.97
CA LEU A 65 5.75 4.17 2.42
C LEU A 65 4.57 4.75 3.21
N ILE A 66 3.85 5.74 2.66
CA ILE A 66 2.81 6.46 3.43
C ILE A 66 1.38 6.15 2.99
N HIS A 67 1.16 5.61 1.79
CA HIS A 67 -0.17 5.58 1.20
C HIS A 67 -1.20 4.80 2.03
N ASP A 68 -0.80 3.69 2.64
CA ASP A 68 -1.67 2.87 3.50
C ASP A 68 -1.52 3.18 5.00
N LEU A 69 -0.82 4.26 5.40
CA LEU A 69 -0.77 4.64 6.83
C LEU A 69 -2.16 4.81 7.48
N PRO A 70 -3.19 5.34 6.79
CA PRO A 70 -4.55 5.42 7.36
C PRO A 70 -5.12 4.07 7.84
N GLU A 71 -4.68 2.95 7.25
CA GLU A 71 -5.16 1.61 7.60
C GLU A 71 -4.81 1.20 9.04
N ILE A 72 -3.88 1.90 9.70
CA ILE A 72 -3.63 1.74 11.14
C ILE A 72 -4.91 1.95 11.96
N LEU A 73 -5.77 2.88 11.53
CA LEU A 73 -7.02 3.19 12.22
C LEU A 73 -8.26 2.65 11.49
N VAL A 74 -8.23 2.64 10.15
CA VAL A 74 -9.38 2.24 9.32
C VAL A 74 -9.42 0.73 9.08
N GLY A 75 -8.26 0.06 9.13
CA GLY A 75 -8.08 -1.31 8.65
C GLY A 75 -7.89 -1.38 7.13
N ASP A 76 -7.30 -2.49 6.65
CA ASP A 76 -7.18 -2.80 5.22
C ASP A 76 -8.54 -3.25 4.67
N LEU A 77 -9.29 -2.31 4.10
CA LEU A 77 -10.62 -2.54 3.55
C LEU A 77 -10.56 -3.18 2.16
N THR A 78 -11.25 -4.29 1.99
CA THR A 78 -11.34 -5.04 0.74
C THR A 78 -12.58 -4.63 -0.08
N PRO A 79 -12.70 -5.05 -1.37
CA PRO A 79 -13.92 -4.79 -2.16
C PRO A 79 -15.21 -5.37 -1.58
N GLU A 80 -15.12 -6.32 -0.65
CA GLU A 80 -16.26 -6.93 0.04
C GLU A 80 -16.74 -6.11 1.26
N ASP A 81 -15.96 -5.11 1.69
CA ASP A 81 -16.29 -4.24 2.83
C ASP A 81 -17.12 -3.02 2.40
N ASP A 82 -17.82 -2.40 3.34
CA ASP A 82 -18.43 -1.09 3.10
C ASP A 82 -17.32 -0.03 3.00
N ARG A 83 -17.25 0.59 1.82
CA ARG A 83 -16.25 1.62 1.49
C ARG A 83 -16.89 2.97 1.19
N SER A 84 -18.16 3.14 1.55
CA SER A 84 -18.92 4.37 1.28
C SER A 84 -18.28 5.62 1.89
N THR A 85 -17.62 5.48 3.05
CA THR A 85 -16.91 6.56 3.76
C THR A 85 -15.39 6.44 3.69
N LYS A 86 -14.83 5.46 2.95
CA LYS A 86 -13.38 5.14 2.97
C LYS A 86 -12.50 6.38 2.83
N ALA A 87 -12.75 7.21 1.82
CA ALA A 87 -11.92 8.40 1.58
C ALA A 87 -12.00 9.43 2.73
N GLU A 88 -13.17 9.59 3.34
CA GLU A 88 -13.36 10.51 4.47
C GLU A 88 -12.68 9.98 5.74
N ASP A 89 -12.81 8.67 5.99
CA ASP A 89 -12.22 7.98 7.14
C ASP A 89 -10.69 7.95 7.04
N GLU A 90 -10.14 7.67 5.86
CA GLU A 90 -8.69 7.65 5.63
C GLU A 90 -8.08 9.04 5.75
N HIS A 91 -8.77 10.06 5.22
CA HIS A 91 -8.38 11.46 5.40
C HIS A 91 -8.38 11.87 6.88
N ALA A 92 -9.41 11.48 7.63
CA ALA A 92 -9.49 11.73 9.06
C ALA A 92 -8.38 11.00 9.83
N ALA A 93 -8.10 9.75 9.48
CA ALA A 93 -7.01 8.97 10.05
C ALA A 93 -5.64 9.62 9.77
N MET A 94 -5.39 10.05 8.53
CA MET A 94 -4.13 10.68 8.14
C MET A 94 -3.87 11.99 8.90
N LYS A 95 -4.93 12.80 9.12
CA LYS A 95 -4.86 14.01 9.95
C LYS A 95 -4.40 13.74 11.38
N VAL A 96 -4.77 12.59 11.93
CA VAL A 96 -4.40 12.19 13.29
C VAL A 96 -3.01 11.54 13.33
N LEU A 97 -2.71 10.66 12.38
CA LEU A 97 -1.50 9.83 12.38
C LEU A 97 -0.27 10.59 11.90
N ALA A 98 -0.40 11.34 10.81
CA ALA A 98 0.72 11.96 10.12
C ALA A 98 0.31 13.25 9.39
N PRO A 99 -0.13 14.30 10.12
CA PRO A 99 -0.58 15.56 9.52
C PRO A 99 0.48 16.22 8.61
N GLN A 100 1.77 15.96 8.85
CA GLN A 100 2.88 16.44 8.01
C GLN A 100 2.91 15.86 6.60
N TRP A 101 2.23 14.74 6.37
CA TRP A 101 2.18 14.06 5.07
C TRP A 101 0.77 14.07 4.47
N LEU A 102 -0.19 14.80 5.08
CA LEU A 102 -1.57 14.82 4.63
C LEU A 102 -1.69 15.26 3.16
N GLU A 103 -1.05 16.38 2.79
CA GLU A 103 -1.09 16.89 1.41
C GLU A 103 -0.46 15.90 0.41
N THR A 104 0.62 15.24 0.81
CA THR A 104 1.27 14.20 0.01
C THR A 104 0.33 13.00 -0.18
N PHE A 105 -0.29 12.51 0.89
CA PHE A 105 -1.28 11.43 0.84
C PHE A 105 -2.48 11.81 -0.05
N GLU A 106 -3.05 12.99 0.11
CA GLU A 106 -4.16 13.44 -0.72
C GLU A 106 -3.78 13.57 -2.21
N SER A 107 -2.54 13.98 -2.50
CA SER A 107 -2.03 14.01 -3.88
C SER A 107 -1.91 12.61 -4.49
N TYR A 108 -1.55 11.61 -3.67
CA TYR A 108 -1.54 10.21 -4.09
C TYR A 108 -2.97 9.72 -4.38
N GLU A 109 -3.90 9.95 -3.46
CA GLU A 109 -5.30 9.52 -3.58
C GLU A 109 -5.98 10.10 -4.83
N ARG A 110 -5.71 11.37 -5.16
CA ARG A 110 -6.23 12.00 -6.38
C ARG A 110 -5.52 11.55 -7.65
N GLN A 111 -4.35 10.93 -7.54
CA GLN A 111 -3.50 10.53 -8.67
C GLN A 111 -3.19 11.70 -9.62
N ASP A 112 -2.90 12.87 -9.04
CA ASP A 112 -2.67 14.12 -9.80
C ASP A 112 -1.31 14.15 -10.51
N THR A 113 -0.34 13.36 -10.03
CA THR A 113 1.04 13.33 -10.54
C THR A 113 1.36 12.02 -11.24
N GLU A 114 2.37 12.04 -12.11
CA GLU A 114 2.87 10.84 -12.77
C GLU A 114 3.48 9.87 -11.74
N GLU A 115 4.12 10.38 -10.70
CA GLU A 115 4.61 9.59 -9.56
C GLU A 115 3.47 8.87 -8.83
N ALA A 116 2.36 9.56 -8.54
CA ALA A 116 1.21 8.95 -7.87
C ALA A 116 0.58 7.84 -8.72
N ARG A 117 0.42 8.09 -10.02
CA ARG A 117 -0.10 7.10 -10.99
C ARG A 117 0.83 5.89 -11.13
N PHE A 118 2.14 6.13 -11.12
CA PHE A 118 3.14 5.07 -11.13
C PHE A 118 3.05 4.22 -9.86
N VAL A 119 2.95 4.84 -8.69
CA VAL A 119 2.85 4.12 -7.41
C VAL A 119 1.54 3.35 -7.29
N HIS A 120 0.43 3.88 -7.81
CA HIS A 120 -0.83 3.14 -7.88
C HIS A 120 -0.71 1.84 -8.69
N GLN A 121 0.11 1.83 -9.75
CA GLN A 121 0.41 0.61 -10.49
C GLN A 121 1.38 -0.31 -9.72
N LEU A 122 2.32 0.24 -8.95
CA LEU A 122 3.20 -0.56 -8.09
C LEU A 122 2.45 -1.28 -6.97
N ASP A 123 1.42 -0.66 -6.37
CA ASP A 123 0.54 -1.31 -5.38
C ASP A 123 -0.06 -2.59 -5.97
N ARG A 124 -0.62 -2.48 -7.18
CA ARG A 124 -1.22 -3.62 -7.89
C ARG A 124 -0.21 -4.64 -8.37
N LEU A 125 0.96 -4.20 -8.83
CA LEU A 125 2.05 -5.09 -9.24
C LEU A 125 2.55 -5.92 -8.06
N ASP A 126 2.78 -5.29 -6.91
CA ASP A 126 3.22 -5.97 -5.68
C ASP A 126 2.19 -7.03 -5.26
N MET A 127 0.91 -6.67 -5.17
CA MET A 127 -0.18 -7.60 -4.87
C MET A 127 -0.24 -8.77 -5.87
N GLY A 128 -0.08 -8.50 -7.17
CA GLY A 128 -0.12 -9.54 -8.22
C GLY A 128 1.06 -10.51 -8.14
N LEU A 129 2.27 -10.01 -7.88
CA LEU A 129 3.46 -10.85 -7.67
C LEU A 129 3.34 -11.67 -6.37
N GLN A 130 2.83 -11.06 -5.30
CA GLN A 130 2.63 -11.75 -4.02
C GLN A 130 1.56 -12.86 -4.14
N ALA A 131 0.53 -12.69 -4.98
CA ALA A 131 -0.42 -13.74 -5.31
C ALA A 131 0.28 -14.99 -5.87
N GLN A 132 1.20 -14.79 -6.82
CA GLN A 132 1.96 -15.89 -7.45
C GLN A 132 2.89 -16.59 -6.46
N VAL A 133 3.53 -15.82 -5.57
CA VAL A 133 4.35 -16.39 -4.48
C VAL A 133 3.50 -17.28 -3.58
N TYR A 134 2.35 -16.79 -3.10
CA TYR A 134 1.48 -17.58 -2.24
C TYR A 134 0.83 -18.77 -2.94
N GLU A 135 0.43 -18.65 -4.21
CA GLU A 135 -0.09 -19.78 -4.99
C GLU A 135 0.97 -20.90 -5.09
N ALA A 136 2.23 -20.54 -5.35
CA ALA A 136 3.33 -21.49 -5.41
C ALA A 136 3.64 -22.15 -4.05
N GLU A 137 3.52 -21.42 -2.94
CA GLU A 137 3.82 -21.92 -1.59
C GLU A 137 2.69 -22.75 -0.99
N THR A 138 1.44 -22.40 -1.28
CA THR A 138 0.26 -22.93 -0.58
C THR A 138 -0.64 -23.80 -1.44
N GLY A 139 -0.59 -23.65 -2.76
CA GLY A 139 -1.51 -24.29 -3.71
C GLY A 139 -2.93 -23.72 -3.72
N LEU A 140 -3.17 -22.59 -3.05
CA LEU A 140 -4.45 -21.87 -3.11
C LEU A 140 -4.67 -21.24 -4.50
N ASP A 141 -5.90 -21.25 -5.01
CA ASP A 141 -6.21 -20.51 -6.25
C ASP A 141 -6.39 -19.02 -5.94
N LEU A 142 -5.37 -18.23 -6.31
CA LEU A 142 -5.31 -16.78 -6.08
C LEU A 142 -5.39 -15.97 -7.38
N LYS A 143 -5.86 -16.59 -8.49
CA LYS A 143 -5.87 -15.96 -9.81
C LYS A 143 -6.66 -14.65 -9.86
N GLN A 144 -7.73 -14.54 -9.06
CA GLN A 144 -8.53 -13.31 -8.99
C GLN A 144 -7.68 -12.07 -8.62
N PHE A 145 -6.64 -12.23 -7.80
CA PHE A 145 -5.74 -11.14 -7.42
C PHE A 145 -4.84 -10.77 -8.60
N LEU A 146 -4.33 -11.76 -9.33
CA LEU A 146 -3.52 -11.55 -10.53
C LEU A 146 -4.33 -10.88 -11.65
N GLU A 147 -5.57 -11.31 -11.86
CA GLU A 147 -6.48 -10.72 -12.85
C GLU A 147 -6.82 -9.26 -12.48
N SER A 148 -7.11 -9.00 -11.21
CA SER A 148 -7.32 -7.65 -10.69
C SER A 148 -6.10 -6.75 -10.89
N ALA A 149 -4.89 -7.27 -10.63
CA ALA A 149 -3.65 -6.54 -10.89
C ALA A 149 -3.49 -6.20 -12.38
N LYS A 150 -3.70 -7.18 -13.27
CA LYS A 150 -3.60 -7.01 -14.73
C LYS A 150 -4.60 -5.99 -15.29
N ALA A 151 -5.75 -5.81 -14.64
CA ALA A 151 -6.74 -4.82 -15.05
C ALA A 151 -6.30 -3.37 -14.79
N VAL A 152 -5.41 -3.14 -13.82
CA VAL A 152 -4.97 -1.79 -13.41
C VAL A 152 -3.58 -1.46 -13.97
N VAL A 153 -2.65 -2.42 -13.96
CA VAL A 153 -1.27 -2.23 -14.43
C VAL A 153 -1.27 -2.13 -15.96
N ASN A 154 -1.22 -0.90 -16.47
CA ASN A 154 -1.34 -0.59 -17.90
C ASN A 154 -0.03 -0.11 -18.53
N ASP A 155 0.97 0.27 -17.73
CA ASP A 155 2.34 0.49 -18.22
C ASP A 155 2.91 -0.84 -18.74
N SER A 156 3.21 -0.89 -20.03
CA SER A 156 3.79 -2.07 -20.69
C SER A 156 5.05 -2.62 -20.03
N ARG A 157 5.85 -1.78 -19.37
CA ARG A 157 7.07 -2.20 -18.65
C ARG A 157 6.72 -2.99 -17.39
N LEU A 158 5.61 -2.66 -16.75
CA LEU A 158 5.13 -3.28 -15.51
C LEU A 158 4.22 -4.48 -15.81
N SER A 159 3.31 -4.36 -16.77
CA SER A 159 2.33 -5.41 -17.07
C SER A 159 2.97 -6.70 -17.61
N ASN A 160 4.13 -6.62 -18.26
CA ASN A 160 4.92 -7.77 -18.70
C ASN A 160 5.53 -8.58 -17.54
N LEU A 161 5.42 -8.10 -16.29
CA LEU A 161 5.92 -8.79 -15.10
C LEU A 161 4.85 -9.65 -14.41
N LEU A 162 3.58 -9.61 -14.86
CA LEU A 162 2.42 -10.34 -14.30
C LEU A 162 1.94 -11.46 -15.23
#